data_AF-A0A0J6S0X1-F1
#
_entry.id   AF-A0A0J6S0X1-F1
#
_cell.length_a   1.000
_cell.length_b   1.000
_cell.length_c   1.000
_cell.angle_alpha   90.00
_cell.angle_beta   90.00
_cell.angle_gamma   90.00
#
_symmetry.space_group_name_H-M   'P 1'
#
loop_
_entity.id
_entity.type
_entity.pdbx_description
1 polymer ?
#
loop_
_entity_poly.entity_id
_entity_poly.type
_entity_poly.pdbx_seq_one_letter_code
_entity_poly.pdbx_strand_id
1 'polypeptide(L)'
;MPARRELTMRQIRQMLRLAHDGVSSREIGRTLGIARSTVQDNLARASAAGVTWPLGPEVSDAMLEQRLFARAGVKQGLRRLPEPDWPSLVREMRRPGVNLTVLWEEYRAIDK
;
A
#
# COMPACT_ATOMS: atom_id res chain seq x y z
N MET A 1 9.50 14.83 10.24
CA MET A 1 9.11 13.44 9.95
C MET A 1 10.37 12.59 10.08
N PRO A 2 10.52 11.72 11.11
CA PRO A 2 11.71 10.86 11.16
C PRO A 2 11.68 9.90 9.97
N ALA A 3 12.84 9.64 9.37
CA ALA A 3 13.00 8.72 8.24
C ALA A 3 12.32 7.38 8.57
N ARG A 4 11.48 6.87 7.65
CA ARG A 4 10.91 5.52 7.77
C ARG A 4 12.07 4.55 7.85
N ARG A 5 12.39 4.05 9.05
CA ARG A 5 13.29 2.91 9.20
C ARG A 5 12.60 1.71 8.56
N GLU A 6 13.10 1.29 7.41
CA GLU A 6 12.64 0.09 6.73
C GLU A 6 13.01 -1.11 7.60
N LEU A 7 12.04 -2.00 7.81
CA LEU A 7 12.28 -3.24 8.56
C LEU A 7 13.04 -4.20 7.67
N THR A 8 14.12 -4.78 8.20
CA THR A 8 14.82 -5.86 7.50
C THR A 8 13.96 -7.12 7.43
N MET A 9 14.10 -7.93 6.37
CA MET A 9 13.35 -9.19 6.24
C MET A 9 13.60 -10.15 7.42
N ARG A 10 14.82 -10.12 7.99
CA ARG A 10 15.14 -10.84 9.23
C ARG A 10 14.27 -10.40 10.42
N GLN A 11 14.09 -9.09 10.62
CA GLN A 11 13.20 -8.57 11.67
C GLN A 11 11.74 -8.93 11.41
N ILE A 12 11.30 -8.97 10.15
CA ILE A 12 9.94 -9.39 9.78
C ILE A 12 9.72 -10.87 10.12
N ARG A 13 10.66 -11.76 9.80
CA ARG A 13 10.55 -13.18 10.19
C ARG A 13 10.50 -13.35 11.70
N GLN A 14 11.36 -12.63 12.43
CA GLN A 14 11.35 -12.67 13.89
C GLN A 14 10.03 -12.13 14.47
N MET A 15 9.46 -11.08 13.89
CA MET A 15 8.15 -10.55 14.25
C MET A 15 7.04 -11.59 14.05
N LEU A 16 7.03 -12.28 12.89
CA LEU A 16 6.05 -13.32 12.60
C LEU A 16 6.16 -14.50 13.58
N ARG A 17 7.39 -14.92 13.89
CA ARG A 17 7.65 -15.95 14.90
C ARG A 17 7.12 -15.55 16.27
N LEU A 18 7.50 -14.37 16.78
CA LEU A 18 7.06 -13.91 18.10
C LEU A 18 5.54 -13.77 18.20
N ALA A 19 4.89 -13.30 17.13
CA ALA A 19 3.44 -13.21 17.07
C ALA A 19 2.77 -14.60 17.10
N HIS A 20 3.37 -15.59 16.43
CA HIS A 20 2.92 -16.98 16.48
C HIS A 20 3.10 -17.59 17.88
N ASP A 21 4.19 -17.25 18.57
CA ASP A 21 4.47 -17.66 19.96
C ASP A 21 3.54 -16.96 20.99
N GLY A 22 2.59 -16.13 20.55
CA GLY A 22 1.61 -15.46 21.41
C GLY A 22 2.08 -14.15 22.05
N VAL A 23 3.25 -13.64 21.65
CA VAL A 23 3.82 -12.40 22.22
C VAL A 23 3.02 -11.19 21.75
N SER A 24 2.70 -10.28 22.67
CA SER A 24 1.91 -9.09 22.35
C SER A 24 2.66 -8.14 21.40
N SER A 25 1.94 -7.43 20.53
CA SER A 25 2.56 -6.46 19.58
C SER A 25 3.36 -5.36 20.29
N ARG A 26 2.99 -5.01 21.53
CA ARG A 26 3.74 -4.05 22.36
C ARG A 26 5.10 -4.60 22.76
N GLU A 27 5.15 -5.87 23.17
CA GLU A 27 6.39 -6.53 23.56
C GLU A 27 7.28 -6.82 22.37
N ILE A 28 6.72 -7.29 21.26
CA ILE A 28 7.44 -7.43 19.98
C ILE A 28 8.10 -6.10 19.58
N GLY A 29 7.37 -4.99 19.68
CA GLY A 29 7.89 -3.66 19.38
C GLY A 29 9.08 -3.28 20.28
N ARG A 30 9.01 -3.58 21.58
CA ARG A 30 10.13 -3.37 22.51
C ARG A 30 11.34 -4.23 22.16
N THR A 31 11.13 -5.52 21.90
CA THR A 31 12.20 -6.48 21.59
C THR A 31 12.93 -6.15 20.28
N LEU A 32 12.20 -5.69 19.27
CA LEU A 32 12.77 -5.40 17.95
C LEU A 32 13.16 -3.93 17.76
N GLY A 33 12.86 -3.04 18.71
CA GLY A 33 13.07 -1.59 18.58
C GLY A 33 12.15 -0.93 17.55
N ILE A 34 10.93 -1.45 17.39
CA ILE A 34 9.95 -1.05 16.38
C ILE A 34 8.72 -0.43 17.06
N ALA A 35 8.15 0.62 16.46
CA ALA A 35 6.89 1.18 16.93
C ALA A 35 5.77 0.11 16.90
N ARG A 36 4.93 0.08 17.95
CA ARG A 36 3.81 -0.88 18.06
C ARG A 36 2.86 -0.82 16.85
N SER A 37 2.60 0.37 16.32
CA SER A 37 1.80 0.56 15.10
C SER A 37 2.42 -0.16 13.90
N THR A 38 3.72 0.00 13.67
CA THR A 38 4.43 -0.68 12.58
C THR A 38 4.38 -2.20 12.72
N VAL A 39 4.44 -2.74 13.95
CA VAL A 39 4.26 -4.18 14.20
C VAL A 39 2.84 -4.60 13.78
N GLN A 40 1.81 -3.89 14.24
CA GLN A 40 0.42 -4.19 13.89
C GLN A 40 0.18 -4.12 12.38
N ASP A 41 0.71 -3.09 11.71
CA ASP A 41 0.57 -2.90 10.26
C ASP A 41 1.22 -4.05 9.48
N ASN A 42 2.40 -4.52 9.90
CA ASN A 42 3.07 -5.62 9.23
C ASN A 42 2.40 -6.98 9.52
N LEU A 43 1.86 -7.20 10.71
CA LEU A 43 1.07 -8.39 11.01
C LEU A 43 -0.25 -8.42 10.23
N ALA A 44 -0.95 -7.29 10.14
CA ALA A 44 -2.15 -7.16 9.32
C ALA A 44 -1.83 -7.39 7.83
N ARG A 45 -0.70 -6.87 7.34
CA ARG A 45 -0.21 -7.11 5.99
C ARG A 45 0.11 -8.59 5.75
N ALA A 46 0.78 -9.25 6.69
CA ALA A 46 1.08 -10.68 6.59
C ALA A 46 -0.19 -11.53 6.53
N SER A 47 -1.17 -11.23 7.39
CA SER A 47 -2.49 -11.87 7.35
C SER A 47 -3.20 -11.65 6.02
N ALA A 48 -3.22 -10.42 5.50
CA ALA A 48 -3.82 -10.10 4.20
C ALA A 48 -3.11 -10.77 3.01
N ALA A 49 -1.81 -11.04 3.14
CA ALA A 49 -1.01 -11.78 2.16
C ALA A 49 -1.09 -13.31 2.33
N GLY A 50 -1.86 -13.82 3.32
CA GLY A 50 -1.95 -15.25 3.63
C GLY A 50 -0.64 -15.85 4.14
N VAL A 51 0.27 -15.02 4.65
CA VAL A 51 1.55 -15.45 5.19
C VAL A 51 1.35 -15.90 6.63
N THR A 52 1.55 -17.20 6.86
CA THR A 52 1.44 -17.83 8.19
C THR A 52 2.81 -18.35 8.62
N TRP A 53 3.10 -18.25 9.91
CA TRP A 53 4.26 -18.92 10.51
C TRP A 53 3.86 -20.32 10.99
N PRO A 54 4.70 -21.36 10.84
CA PRO A 54 6.05 -21.34 10.28
C PRO A 54 6.06 -21.19 8.76
N LEU A 55 7.03 -20.42 8.26
CA LEU A 55 7.28 -20.29 6.83
C LEU A 55 7.87 -21.60 6.31
N GLY A 56 7.39 -22.09 5.16
CA GLY A 56 7.97 -23.27 4.52
C GLY A 56 9.44 -23.07 4.12
N PRO A 57 10.22 -24.15 3.97
CA PRO A 57 11.66 -24.07 3.66
C PRO A 57 11.95 -23.33 2.35
N GLU A 58 11.01 -23.36 1.41
CA GLU A 58 11.11 -22.71 0.10
C GLU A 58 10.94 -21.18 0.16
N VAL A 59 10.51 -20.60 1.29
CA VAL A 59 10.20 -19.17 1.38
C VAL A 59 11.46 -18.35 1.66
N SER A 60 12.14 -17.94 0.59
CA SER A 60 13.28 -17.01 0.63
C SER A 60 12.90 -15.60 1.09
N ASP A 61 13.89 -14.77 1.48
CA ASP A 61 13.66 -13.38 1.90
C ASP A 61 13.00 -12.56 0.79
N ALA A 62 13.45 -12.74 -0.45
CA ALA A 62 12.90 -12.08 -1.62
C ALA A 62 11.43 -12.50 -1.89
N MET A 63 11.10 -13.78 -1.74
CA MET A 63 9.71 -14.25 -1.90
C MET A 63 8.80 -13.71 -0.80
N LEU A 64 9.29 -13.67 0.44
CA LEU A 64 8.55 -13.09 1.56
C LEU A 64 8.33 -11.59 1.35
N GLU A 65 9.37 -10.87 0.93
CA GLU A 65 9.29 -9.45 0.59
C GLU A 65 8.27 -9.22 -0.52
N GLN A 66 8.34 -9.98 -1.61
CA GLN A 66 7.40 -9.88 -2.71
C GLN A 66 5.96 -10.13 -2.24
N ARG A 67 5.70 -11.16 -1.42
CA ARG A 67 4.34 -11.44 -0.90
C ARG A 67 3.80 -10.30 -0.02
N LEU A 68 4.65 -9.71 0.81
CA LEU A 68 4.25 -8.65 1.74
C LEU A 68 4.12 -7.29 1.04
N PHE A 69 5.01 -6.98 0.11
CA PHE A 69 5.20 -5.62 -0.42
C PHE A 69 4.92 -5.45 -1.91
N ALA A 70 4.75 -6.51 -2.72
CA ALA A 70 4.53 -6.36 -4.17
C ALA A 70 3.25 -5.58 -4.54
N ARG A 71 2.27 -5.49 -3.63
CA ARG A 71 1.05 -4.67 -3.81
C ARG A 71 1.10 -3.30 -3.11
N ALA A 72 2.20 -2.98 -2.43
CA ALA A 72 2.40 -1.67 -1.80
C ALA A 72 2.87 -0.60 -2.79
N GLY A 73 3.34 -1.00 -3.98
CA GLY A 73 3.51 -0.14 -5.13
C GLY A 73 2.14 0.15 -5.76
N VAL A 74 1.48 1.20 -5.28
CA VAL A 74 0.27 1.77 -5.89
C VAL A 74 -0.88 0.76 -5.94
N LYS A 75 -1.73 0.75 -4.88
CA LYS A 75 -3.15 0.66 -5.20
C LYS A 75 -3.38 1.86 -6.12
N GLN A 76 -3.41 1.65 -7.43
CA GLN A 76 -4.06 2.62 -8.31
C GLN A 76 -5.43 2.68 -7.68
N GLY A 77 -5.70 3.75 -6.91
CA GLY A 77 -7.02 3.94 -6.33
C GLY A 77 -7.93 3.73 -7.52
N LEU A 78 -8.79 2.69 -7.47
CA LEU A 78 -9.61 2.32 -8.61
C LEU A 78 -10.15 3.64 -9.14
N ARG A 79 -9.64 4.11 -10.29
CA ARG A 79 -10.24 5.25 -10.93
C ARG A 79 -11.59 4.67 -11.30
N ARG A 80 -12.61 5.02 -10.51
CA ARG A 80 -13.96 4.48 -10.64
C ARG A 80 -14.55 4.83 -12.02
N LEU A 81 -13.88 5.73 -12.74
CA LEU A 81 -14.20 6.21 -14.06
C LEU A 81 -13.04 5.89 -15.01
N PRO A 82 -13.33 5.58 -16.29
CA PRO A 82 -12.31 5.49 -17.33
C PRO A 82 -11.49 6.79 -17.39
N GLU A 83 -10.23 6.69 -17.82
CA GLU A 83 -9.44 7.90 -18.04
C GLU A 83 -10.11 8.78 -19.09
N PRO A 84 -10.17 10.11 -18.87
CA PRO A 84 -10.69 11.02 -19.88
C PRO A 84 -9.82 10.96 -21.14
N ASP A 85 -10.42 11.20 -22.30
CA ASP A 85 -9.68 11.37 -23.55
C ASP A 85 -8.81 12.64 -23.49
N TRP A 86 -7.56 12.46 -23.08
CA TRP A 86 -6.59 13.54 -22.87
C TRP A 86 -6.38 14.42 -24.13
N PRO A 87 -6.22 13.86 -25.35
CA PRO A 87 -6.21 14.64 -26.58
C PRO A 87 -7.39 15.62 -26.73
N SER A 88 -8.61 15.16 -26.47
CA SER A 88 -9.80 15.99 -26.56
C SER A 88 -9.82 17.08 -25.48
N LEU A 89 -9.44 16.74 -24.24
CA LEU A 89 -9.34 17.70 -23.14
C LEU A 89 -8.32 18.82 -23.43
N VAL A 90 -7.14 18.47 -23.96
CA VAL A 90 -6.10 19.44 -24.34
C VAL A 90 -6.58 20.34 -25.47
N ARG A 91 -7.36 19.82 -26.43
CA ARG A 91 -7.94 20.62 -27.51
C ARG A 91 -8.97 21.62 -26.98
N GLU A 92 -9.85 21.19 -26.09
CA GLU A 92 -10.87 22.07 -25.49
C GLU A 92 -10.25 23.14 -24.60
N MET A 93 -9.19 22.81 -23.85
CA MET A 93 -8.43 23.77 -23.04
C MET A 93 -7.75 24.90 -23.85
N ARG A 94 -7.61 24.75 -25.17
CA ARG A 94 -7.06 25.82 -26.03
C ARG A 94 -8.09 26.89 -26.42
N ARG A 95 -9.37 26.68 -26.11
CA ARG A 95 -10.43 27.64 -26.40
C ARG A 95 -10.34 28.84 -25.45
N PRO A 96 -10.52 30.09 -25.93
CA PRO A 96 -10.52 31.26 -25.07
C PRO A 96 -11.57 31.14 -23.96
N GLY A 97 -11.15 31.38 -22.71
CA GLY A 97 -12.04 31.32 -21.53
C GLY A 97 -12.34 29.93 -20.99
N VAL A 98 -11.80 28.86 -21.59
CA VAL A 98 -11.99 27.49 -21.09
C VAL A 98 -10.93 27.14 -20.05
N ASN A 99 -11.38 26.59 -18.93
CA ASN A 99 -10.53 26.01 -17.90
C ASN A 99 -11.08 24.64 -17.46
N LEU A 100 -10.31 23.91 -16.65
CA LEU A 100 -10.68 22.57 -16.21
C LEU A 100 -12.02 22.54 -15.45
N THR A 101 -12.37 23.61 -14.74
CA THR A 101 -13.64 23.73 -14.01
C THR A 101 -14.82 23.80 -14.98
N VAL A 102 -14.72 24.60 -16.03
CA VAL A 102 -15.77 24.70 -17.08
C VAL A 102 -15.99 23.34 -17.76
N LEU A 103 -14.91 22.66 -18.15
CA LEU A 103 -15.01 21.33 -18.76
C LEU A 103 -15.60 20.29 -17.82
N TRP A 104 -15.31 20.36 -16.52
CA TRP A 104 -15.90 19.48 -15.53
C TRP A 104 -17.39 19.73 -15.31
N GLU A 105 -17.82 20.99 -15.32
CA GLU A 105 -19.25 21.36 -15.23
C GLU A 105 -20.04 20.85 -16.43
N GLU A 106 -19.50 21.02 -17.64
CA GLU A 106 -20.10 20.50 -18.88
C GLU A 106 -20.17 18.97 -18.88
N TYR A 107 -19.08 18.29 -18.50
CA TYR A 107 -19.04 16.83 -18.46
C TYR A 107 -20.05 16.24 -17.47
N ARG A 108 -20.17 16.83 -16.28
CA ARG A 108 -21.17 16.40 -15.27
C ARG A 108 -22.61 16.71 -15.69
N ALA A 109 -22.84 17.72 -16.53
CA ALA A 109 -24.18 18.04 -17.03
C ALA A 109 -24.67 17.07 -18.11
N ILE A 110 -23.74 16.43 -18.83
CA ILE A 110 -24.02 15.42 -19.87
C ILE A 110 -24.29 14.03 -19.26
N ASP A 111 -23.64 13.70 -18.14
CA ASP A 111 -23.72 12.39 -17.46
C ASP A 111 -24.99 12.20 -16.59
N LYS A 112 -26.15 12.72 -17.04
CA LYS A 112 -27.43 12.67 -16.31
C LYS A 112 -28.50 11.85 -17.03
#